data_AF-A0A5J6Z265-F1
#
_entry.id   AF-A0A5J6Z265-F1
#
_cell.length_a   1.000
_cell.length_b   1.000
_cell.length_c   1.000
_cell.angle_alpha   90.00
_cell.angle_beta   90.00
_cell.angle_gamma   90.00
#
_symmetry.space_group_name_H-M   'P 1'
#
loop_
_entity.id
_entity.type
_entity.pdbx_description
1 polymer ?
#
loop_
_entity_poly.entity_id
_entity_poly.type
_entity_poly.pdbx_seq_one_letter_code
_entity_poly.pdbx_strand_id
1 'polypeptide(L)'
;MNEDLKPQLITISLVVSDDGVEDERFGTTKLAKEVTDKIQSLIDEYELSVEWISTSYNQLPSIKSARCENCGAWTTDSMSNEKVGASYYLLNAGTLYEGRLLCDLCLPEDHPLYF
;
A
#
# COMPACT_ATOMS: atom_id res chain seq x y z
N MET A 1 28.59 19.26 18.08
CA MET A 1 28.70 18.28 16.99
C MET A 1 27.29 17.97 16.55
N ASN A 2 26.80 18.65 15.50
CA ASN A 2 25.60 18.19 14.81
C ASN A 2 26.08 17.10 13.87
N GLU A 3 25.79 15.85 14.19
CA GLU A 3 25.80 14.81 13.16
C GLU A 3 24.75 15.22 12.12
N ASP A 4 25.14 15.26 10.85
CA ASP A 4 24.23 15.53 9.74
C ASP A 4 23.10 14.48 9.78
N LEU A 5 21.95 14.87 10.32
CA LEU A 5 20.77 14.03 10.34
C LEU A 5 20.39 13.72 8.89
N LYS A 6 20.49 12.46 8.51
CA LYS A 6 20.08 12.00 7.18
C LYS A 6 18.57 11.87 7.16
N PRO A 7 17.86 12.45 6.17
CA PRO A 7 16.42 12.27 6.05
C PRO A 7 16.11 10.78 5.87
N GLN A 8 15.08 10.31 6.57
CA GLN A 8 14.56 8.94 6.45
C GLN A 8 13.13 8.99 5.93
N LEU A 9 12.85 8.18 4.90
CA LEU A 9 11.48 7.97 4.43
C LEU A 9 10.88 6.78 5.18
N ILE A 10 9.78 7.03 5.90
CA ILE A 10 9.02 6.00 6.60
C ILE A 10 7.69 5.82 5.88
N THR A 11 7.43 4.62 5.36
CA THR A 11 6.16 4.28 4.70
C THR A 11 5.33 3.37 5.60
N ILE A 12 4.11 3.79 5.89
CA ILE A 12 3.12 2.98 6.61
C ILE A 12 2.00 2.65 5.62
N SER A 13 1.78 1.37 5.37
CA SER A 13 0.69 0.88 4.52
C SER A 13 -0.25 0.03 5.36
N LEU A 14 -1.53 0.39 5.35
CA LEU A 14 -2.58 -0.30 6.10
C LEU A 14 -3.61 -0.84 5.11
N VAL A 15 -4.06 -2.07 5.34
CA VAL A 15 -5.23 -2.62 4.64
C VAL A 15 -6.32 -2.80 5.67
N VAL A 16 -7.41 -2.07 5.46
CA VAL A 16 -8.51 -1.94 6.39
C VAL A 16 -9.81 -2.33 5.71
N SER A 17 -10.75 -2.85 6.49
CA SER A 17 -12.12 -3.02 6.06
C SER A 17 -12.94 -1.82 6.53
N ASP A 18 -13.63 -1.19 5.60
CA ASP A 18 -14.50 -0.03 5.84
C ASP A 18 -15.85 -0.28 5.17
N ASP A 19 -16.91 0.38 5.63
CA ASP A 19 -18.24 0.27 5.03
C ASP A 19 -18.34 0.98 3.66
N GLY A 20 -17.26 1.64 3.24
CA GLY A 20 -17.07 2.18 1.90
C GLY A 20 -17.79 3.50 1.66
N VAL A 21 -18.23 4.19 2.73
CA VAL A 21 -18.82 5.52 2.60
C VAL A 21 -17.69 6.54 2.29
N GLU A 22 -17.55 6.86 1.01
CA GLU A 22 -16.71 7.97 0.56
C GLU A 22 -17.27 9.30 1.06
N ASP A 23 -16.43 10.15 1.66
CA ASP A 23 -16.81 11.54 1.90
C ASP A 23 -16.56 12.31 0.60
N GLU A 24 -17.65 12.63 -0.11
CA GLU A 24 -17.65 13.39 -1.36
C GLU A 24 -16.89 14.72 -1.28
N ARG A 25 -16.68 15.28 -0.08
CA ARG A 25 -15.95 16.53 0.13
C ARG A 25 -14.44 16.37 0.16
N PHE A 26 -13.94 15.18 0.51
CA PHE A 26 -12.51 14.94 0.71
C PHE A 26 -11.92 13.98 -0.32
N GLY A 27 -12.76 13.29 -1.12
CA GLY A 27 -12.28 12.27 -2.07
C GLY A 27 -11.56 11.10 -1.38
N THR A 28 -11.87 10.86 -0.10
CA THR A 28 -11.31 9.80 0.75
C THR A 28 -12.41 9.23 1.64
N THR A 29 -12.22 8.03 2.19
CA THR A 29 -13.18 7.49 3.16
C THR A 29 -13.00 8.13 4.54
N LYS A 30 -14.05 8.08 5.36
CA LYS A 30 -14.02 8.56 6.74
C LYS A 30 -12.87 7.90 7.53
N LEU A 31 -12.67 6.59 7.36
CA LEU A 31 -11.60 5.86 8.04
C LEU A 31 -10.21 6.34 7.60
N ALA A 32 -9.99 6.57 6.31
CA ALA A 32 -8.73 7.09 5.81
C ALA A 32 -8.39 8.46 6.44
N LYS A 33 -9.39 9.34 6.54
CA LYS A 33 -9.23 10.64 7.21
C LYS A 33 -8.90 10.47 8.70
N GLU A 34 -9.63 9.64 9.43
CA GLU A 34 -9.41 9.43 10.87
C GLU A 34 -8.00 8.89 11.16
N VAL A 35 -7.49 7.99 10.33
CA VAL A 35 -6.11 7.47 10.43
C VAL A 35 -5.10 8.60 10.20
N THR A 36 -5.27 9.40 9.14
CA THR A 36 -4.38 10.53 8.86
C THR A 36 -4.35 11.54 10.01
N ASP A 37 -5.52 11.92 10.55
CA ASP A 37 -5.63 12.85 11.67
C ASP A 37 -4.92 12.29 12.93
N LYS A 38 -5.00 10.99 13.17
CA LYS A 38 -4.32 10.32 14.29
C LYS A 38 -2.80 10.30 14.11
N ILE A 39 -2.31 10.05 12.91
CA ILE A 39 -0.87 10.13 12.61
C ILE A 39 -0.36 11.56 12.83
N GLN A 40 -1.11 12.57 12.38
CA GLN A 40 -0.75 13.98 12.63
C GLN A 40 -0.72 14.29 14.13
N SER A 41 -1.72 13.82 14.88
CA SER A 41 -1.76 14.04 16.34
C SER A 41 -0.53 13.46 17.04
N LEU A 42 -0.04 12.29 16.61
CA LEU A 42 1.18 11.67 17.16
C LEU A 42 2.44 12.48 16.80
N ILE A 43 2.51 13.03 15.59
CA ILE A 43 3.62 13.89 15.18
C ILE A 43 3.68 15.13 16.08
N ASP A 44 2.52 15.74 16.34
CA ASP A 44 2.41 16.93 17.18
C ASP A 44 2.71 16.62 18.66
N GLU A 45 2.19 15.50 19.19
CA GLU A 45 2.38 15.08 20.60
C GLU A 45 3.85 14.82 20.94
N TYR A 46 4.61 14.22 20.01
CA TYR A 46 6.01 13.83 20.22
C TYR A 46 7.01 14.80 19.58
N GLU A 47 6.55 15.95 19.06
CA GLU A 47 7.37 16.97 18.38
C GLU A 47 8.30 16.37 17.31
N LEU A 48 7.79 15.42 16.52
CA LEU A 48 8.59 14.72 15.52
C LEU A 48 8.98 15.68 14.38
N SER A 49 10.26 15.69 14.02
CA SER A 49 10.75 16.47 12.88
C SER A 49 10.34 15.80 11.57
N VAL A 50 9.17 16.19 11.05
CA VAL A 50 8.61 15.68 9.79
C VAL A 50 8.56 16.80 8.76
N GLU A 51 9.28 16.61 7.66
CA GLU A 51 9.31 17.58 6.55
C GLU A 51 8.05 17.50 5.68
N TRP A 52 7.49 16.30 5.53
CA TRP A 52 6.38 16.04 4.62
C TRP A 52 5.57 14.80 5.03
N ILE A 53 4.27 14.84 4.80
CA ILE A 53 3.34 13.73 5.00
C ILE A 53 2.53 13.54 3.72
N SER A 54 2.39 12.29 3.30
CA SER A 54 1.49 11.90 2.24
C SER A 54 0.70 10.67 2.66
N THR A 55 -0.60 10.74 2.43
CA THR A 55 -1.50 9.61 2.62
C THR A 55 -2.23 9.35 1.32
N SER A 56 -2.18 8.12 0.84
CA SER A 56 -2.94 7.67 -0.31
C SER A 56 -4.01 6.67 0.14
N TYR A 57 -5.20 6.77 -0.44
CA TYR A 57 -6.30 5.85 -0.21
C TYR A 57 -6.70 5.23 -1.54
N ASN A 58 -6.78 3.90 -1.57
CA ASN A 58 -7.21 3.17 -2.74
C ASN A 58 -7.98 1.92 -2.35
N GLN A 59 -9.02 1.63 -3.12
CA GLN A 59 -9.78 0.40 -2.96
C GLN A 59 -8.98 -0.77 -3.52
N LEU A 60 -8.82 -1.84 -2.75
CA LEU A 60 -8.19 -3.05 -3.26
C LEU A 60 -9.16 -3.83 -4.15
N PRO A 61 -8.72 -4.35 -5.31
CA PRO A 61 -9.55 -5.26 -6.09
C PRO A 61 -9.65 -6.58 -5.33
N SER A 62 -10.80 -6.81 -4.70
CA SER A 62 -11.03 -7.89 -3.73
C SER A 62 -10.83 -9.31 -4.28
N ILE A 63 -10.93 -9.51 -5.60
CA ILE A 63 -10.82 -10.83 -6.22
C ILE A 63 -9.39 -11.20 -6.67
N LYS A 64 -8.46 -10.23 -6.73
CA LYS A 64 -7.11 -10.42 -7.30
C LYS A 64 -5.97 -10.00 -6.39
N SER A 65 -6.31 -9.42 -5.24
CA SER A 65 -5.35 -8.99 -4.25
C SER A 65 -5.32 -9.98 -3.11
N ALA A 66 -4.15 -10.49 -2.78
CA ALA A 66 -3.93 -11.21 -1.53
C ALA A 66 -2.51 -10.95 -1.02
N ARG A 67 -2.17 -11.55 0.12
CA ARG A 67 -0.81 -11.50 0.66
C ARG A 67 0.08 -12.45 -0.14
N CYS A 68 1.24 -11.98 -0.56
CA CYS A 68 2.30 -12.81 -1.13
C CYS A 68 2.59 -13.94 -0.14
N GLU A 69 2.57 -15.19 -0.62
CA GLU A 69 2.77 -16.35 0.24
C GLU A 69 4.20 -16.52 0.75
N ASN A 70 5.15 -15.71 0.25
CA ASN A 70 6.54 -15.74 0.68
C ASN A 70 6.86 -14.62 1.70
N CYS A 71 6.70 -13.36 1.32
CA CYS A 71 7.05 -12.20 2.15
C CYS A 71 5.86 -11.58 2.87
N GLY A 72 4.65 -12.04 2.59
CA GLY A 72 3.42 -11.47 3.09
C GLY A 72 2.97 -10.22 2.34
N ALA A 73 3.78 -9.50 1.55
CA ALA A 73 3.38 -8.22 0.96
C ALA A 73 2.04 -8.28 0.18
N TRP A 74 1.23 -7.22 0.25
CA TRP A 74 -0.01 -7.17 -0.53
C TRP A 74 0.33 -7.11 -2.03
N THR A 75 -0.25 -8.03 -2.78
CA THR A 75 0.12 -8.34 -4.16
C THR A 75 -1.13 -8.51 -5.01
N THR A 76 -1.10 -8.00 -6.23
CA THR A 76 -2.17 -8.20 -7.22
C THR A 76 -1.69 -9.15 -8.32
N ASP A 77 -2.49 -10.17 -8.63
CA ASP A 77 -2.24 -11.02 -9.81
C ASP A 77 -2.42 -10.20 -11.10
N SER A 78 -1.29 -9.74 -11.64
CA SER A 78 -1.21 -8.84 -12.80
C SER A 78 -1.29 -9.60 -14.12
N MET A 79 -1.13 -10.93 -14.12
CA MET A 79 -1.24 -11.76 -15.34
C MET A 79 -2.59 -12.49 -15.45
N SER A 80 -3.52 -12.24 -14.53
CA SER A 80 -4.86 -12.84 -14.60
C SER A 80 -5.64 -12.35 -15.82
N ASN A 81 -6.41 -13.26 -16.44
CA ASN A 81 -7.21 -12.99 -17.65
C ASN A 81 -8.38 -12.02 -17.42
N GLU A 82 -8.72 -11.73 -16.16
CA GLU A 82 -9.78 -10.81 -15.84
C GLU A 82 -9.24 -9.37 -15.83
N LYS A 83 -9.96 -8.42 -16.45
CA LYS A 83 -9.53 -7.02 -16.48
C LYS A 83 -9.48 -6.41 -15.08
N VAL A 84 -8.33 -5.84 -14.72
CA VAL A 84 -8.20 -4.95 -13.56
C VAL A 84 -8.39 -3.52 -14.08
N GLY A 85 -9.35 -2.78 -13.52
CA GLY A 85 -9.56 -1.38 -13.87
C GLY A 85 -8.32 -0.51 -13.60
N ALA A 86 -8.23 0.64 -14.28
CA ALA A 86 -7.12 1.62 -14.14
C ALA A 86 -6.88 2.12 -12.69
N SER A 87 -7.85 1.94 -11.79
CA SER A 87 -7.84 2.49 -10.43
C SER A 87 -7.20 1.58 -9.37
N TYR A 88 -6.59 0.45 -9.75
CA TYR A 88 -6.16 -0.60 -8.80
C TYR A 88 -4.63 -0.85 -8.75
N TYR A 89 -3.80 0.06 -9.25
CA TYR A 89 -2.36 -0.15 -9.53
C TYR A 89 -1.40 0.19 -8.37
N LEU A 90 -1.78 -0.05 -7.12
CA LEU A 90 -0.98 0.41 -5.97
C LEU A 90 -0.51 -0.69 -5.02
N LEU A 91 -0.70 -1.94 -5.42
CA LEU A 91 -0.05 -3.08 -4.77
C LEU A 91 1.17 -3.50 -5.57
N ASN A 92 2.03 -4.30 -4.94
CA ASN A 92 3.13 -4.96 -5.66
C ASN A 92 2.54 -5.77 -6.81
N ALA A 93 3.21 -5.71 -7.96
CA ALA A 93 2.87 -6.57 -9.06
C ALA A 93 3.19 -8.00 -8.66
N GLY A 94 2.47 -8.97 -9.21
CA GLY A 94 2.71 -10.36 -8.92
C GLY A 94 1.84 -11.26 -9.77
N THR A 95 1.93 -12.55 -9.50
CA THR A 95 1.08 -13.53 -10.18
C THR A 95 1.01 -14.84 -9.40
N LEU A 96 0.11 -15.72 -9.81
CA LEU A 96 0.13 -17.11 -9.42
C LEU A 96 1.29 -17.83 -10.10
N TYR A 97 2.26 -18.25 -9.31
CA TYR A 97 3.37 -19.09 -9.73
C TYR A 97 3.31 -20.41 -8.95
N GLU A 98 3.21 -21.53 -9.67
CA GLU A 98 3.05 -22.87 -9.08
C GLU A 98 1.89 -22.98 -8.07
N GLY A 99 0.78 -22.27 -8.34
CA GLY A 99 -0.40 -22.24 -7.47
C GLY A 99 -0.28 -21.33 -6.25
N ARG A 100 0.82 -20.57 -6.12
CA ARG A 100 1.04 -19.62 -5.03
C ARG A 100 1.05 -18.19 -5.53
N LEU A 101 0.41 -17.27 -4.81
CA LEU A 101 0.51 -15.84 -5.16
C LEU A 101 1.84 -15.28 -4.68
N LEU A 102 2.69 -14.84 -5.60
CA LEU A 102 4.00 -14.25 -5.30
C LEU A 102 4.09 -12.82 -5.87
N CYS A 103 4.68 -11.91 -5.10
CA CYS A 103 5.02 -10.57 -5.59
C CYS A 103 6.24 -10.59 -6.52
N ASP A 104 6.41 -9.52 -7.29
CA ASP A 104 7.57 -9.17 -8.11
C ASP A 104 8.90 -9.59 -7.49
N LEU A 105 9.17 -9.18 -6.25
CA LEU A 105 10.43 -9.49 -5.55
C LEU A 105 10.58 -10.97 -5.12
N CYS A 106 9.49 -11.74 -5.10
CA CYS A 106 9.46 -13.13 -4.64
C CYS A 106 9.27 -14.14 -5.78
N LEU A 107 9.04 -13.65 -7.00
CA LEU A 107 9.03 -14.50 -8.19
C LEU A 107 10.46 -14.96 -8.52
N PRO A 108 10.62 -16.01 -9.33
CA PRO A 108 11.92 -16.38 -9.89
C PRO A 108 12.52 -15.26 -10.74
N GLU A 109 13.85 -15.12 -10.73
CA GLU A 109 14.56 -14.06 -11.46
C GLU A 109 14.33 -14.09 -12.98
N ASP A 110 14.00 -15.25 -13.54
CA ASP A 110 13.68 -15.44 -14.95
C ASP A 110 12.22 -15.16 -15.30
N HIS A 111 11.39 -14.83 -14.31
CA HIS A 111 9.98 -14.52 -14.50
C HIS A 111 9.79 -13.07 -15.02
N PRO A 112 8.91 -12.82 -16.01
CA PRO A 112 8.74 -11.50 -16.62
C PRO A 112 8.24 -10.38 -15.69
N LEU A 113 7.75 -10.74 -14.50
CA LEU A 113 7.30 -9.81 -13.46
C LEU A 113 8.30 -9.66 -12.31
N TYR A 114 9.50 -10.25 -12.39
CA TYR A 114 10.53 -10.07 -11.37
C TYR A 114 11.27 -8.75 -11.57
N PHE A 115 11.25 -7.86 -10.56
CA PHE A 115 11.99 -6.59 -10.53
C PHE A 115 12.15 -6.07 -9.10
#